data_AF-A0A1J4SA05-F1
#
_entry.id   AF-A0A1J4SA05-F1
#
_cell.length_a   1.000
_cell.length_b   1.000
_cell.length_c   1.000
_cell.angle_alpha   90.00
_cell.angle_beta   90.00
_cell.angle_gamma   90.00
#
_symmetry.space_group_name_H-M   'P 1'
#
loop_
_entity.id
_entity.type
_entity.pdbx_description
1 polymer ?
#
loop_
_entity_poly.entity_id
_entity_poly.type
_entity_poly.pdbx_seq_one_letter_code
_entity_poly.pdbx_strand_id
1 'polypeptide(L)'
;MGFNVAECGMSNYVRTELSLASSLNMAYMTSDLDPRIHPESQSRSPLWNLIRDNAAMAYVKKQGYETVAFATGFPWSELDGADLYLAPDPLRGGLTEFESLALETTAFRAAEDEGLLNVEAIAFNRFRERTRFALDTLPALAKRDGPKFIFAHILLPHPPFVFAEDGSRADAVSFLNEDDKYTAREFSEGYAMQVTFANREITRIVKEIIANSETPPVIIIQGDHGPWLQTKERRLSILNAYYLPGHADAISETITPVNTFRIVFDLYLGGEFGLLPDQGYFSPVPNQYDFELVSNRCKPK
;
A
#
# COMPACT_ATOMS: atom_id res chain seq x y z
N MET A 1 8.51 -1.79 20.86
CA MET A 1 8.13 -2.87 19.94
C MET A 1 9.32 -3.40 19.14
N GLY A 2 10.53 -2.82 19.24
CA GLY A 2 11.72 -3.36 18.55
C GLY A 2 11.82 -2.98 17.06
N PHE A 3 11.06 -1.97 16.62
CA PHE A 3 11.14 -1.47 15.25
C PHE A 3 12.26 -0.44 15.11
N ASN A 4 12.98 -0.52 13.99
CA ASN A 4 13.83 0.55 13.48
C ASN A 4 13.00 1.37 12.51
N VAL A 5 12.90 2.66 12.78
CA VAL A 5 12.15 3.60 11.94
C VAL A 5 13.16 4.43 11.17
N ALA A 6 13.08 4.38 9.84
CA ALA A 6 13.91 5.20 8.99
C ALA A 6 13.37 6.64 9.00
N GLU A 7 13.83 7.46 9.94
CA GLU A 7 13.31 8.83 10.17
C GLU A 7 13.39 9.71 8.92
N CYS A 8 14.38 9.45 8.07
CA CYS A 8 14.62 10.14 6.82
C CYS A 8 14.39 9.25 5.59
N GLY A 9 13.67 8.14 5.75
CA GLY A 9 13.27 7.28 4.65
C GLY A 9 12.31 8.01 3.70
N MET A 10 12.39 7.66 2.43
CA MET A 10 11.48 8.18 1.41
C MET A 10 11.02 7.08 0.47
N SER A 11 9.86 7.27 -0.15
CA SER A 11 9.45 6.44 -1.28
C SER A 11 10.41 6.62 -2.46
N ASN A 12 10.57 5.59 -3.28
CA ASN A 12 11.31 5.71 -4.53
C ASN A 12 10.52 6.52 -5.58
N TYR A 13 9.19 6.57 -5.50
CA TYR A 13 8.34 7.23 -6.50
C TYR A 13 7.06 7.84 -5.91
N VAL A 14 6.64 9.00 -6.39
CA VAL A 14 5.44 9.74 -5.90
C VAL A 14 4.07 9.16 -6.31
N ARG A 15 4.03 7.91 -6.81
CA ARG A 15 2.81 7.24 -7.28
C ARG A 15 2.82 5.79 -6.83
N THR A 16 1.66 5.29 -6.40
CA THR A 16 1.50 3.94 -5.87
C THR A 16 2.05 2.87 -6.80
N GLU A 17 1.67 2.86 -8.08
CA GLU A 17 2.09 1.82 -9.03
C GLU A 17 3.60 1.75 -9.22
N LEU A 18 4.26 2.91 -9.34
CA LEU A 18 5.72 2.97 -9.50
C LEU A 18 6.41 2.55 -8.20
N SER A 19 5.90 2.98 -7.05
CA SER A 19 6.46 2.64 -5.74
C SER A 19 6.33 1.14 -5.44
N LEU A 20 5.15 0.56 -5.68
CA LEU A 20 4.92 -0.88 -5.53
C LEU A 20 5.74 -1.69 -6.53
N ALA A 21 5.72 -1.33 -7.82
CA ALA A 21 6.52 -2.02 -8.83
C ALA A 21 8.01 -1.98 -8.49
N SER A 22 8.53 -0.84 -8.01
CA SER A 22 9.94 -0.70 -7.64
C SER A 22 10.32 -1.50 -6.42
N SER A 23 9.57 -1.38 -5.33
CA SER A 23 9.87 -2.10 -4.08
C SER A 23 9.75 -3.61 -4.26
N LEU A 24 8.66 -4.10 -4.86
CA LEU A 24 8.41 -5.54 -5.08
C LEU A 24 9.39 -6.19 -6.08
N ASN A 25 9.97 -5.42 -6.99
CA ASN A 25 10.99 -5.92 -7.92
C ASN A 25 12.43 -5.56 -7.51
N MET A 26 12.61 -4.89 -6.36
CA MET A 26 13.91 -4.50 -5.83
C MET A 26 14.76 -3.71 -6.84
N ALA A 27 14.11 -2.92 -7.69
CA ALA A 27 14.74 -2.24 -8.83
C ALA A 27 14.10 -0.88 -9.11
N TYR A 28 14.89 0.04 -9.67
CA TYR A 28 14.36 1.30 -10.19
C TYR A 28 13.63 1.08 -11.52
N MET A 29 12.58 1.86 -11.75
CA MET A 29 11.78 1.85 -12.99
C MET A 29 12.60 2.42 -14.14
N THR A 30 13.18 1.54 -14.94
CA THR A 30 13.95 1.88 -16.15
C THR A 30 13.48 1.05 -17.34
N SER A 31 13.93 1.42 -18.54
CA SER A 31 13.66 0.67 -19.77
C SER A 31 14.21 -0.76 -19.78
N ASP A 32 15.14 -1.07 -18.87
CA ASP A 32 15.73 -2.42 -18.75
C ASP A 32 14.74 -3.41 -18.12
N LEU A 33 13.79 -2.94 -17.31
CA LEU A 33 12.71 -3.77 -16.76
C LEU A 33 11.60 -3.99 -17.80
N ASP A 34 11.23 -2.94 -18.52
CA ASP A 34 10.29 -3.00 -19.64
C ASP A 34 10.54 -1.81 -20.59
N PRO A 35 10.69 -2.04 -21.91
CA PRO A 35 11.03 -0.98 -22.87
C PRO A 35 9.97 0.12 -22.96
N ARG A 36 8.75 -0.10 -22.45
CA ARG A 36 7.67 0.90 -22.39
C ARG A 36 7.81 1.87 -21.21
N ILE A 37 8.78 1.66 -20.33
CA ILE A 37 9.13 2.58 -19.23
C ILE A 37 10.15 3.58 -19.78
N HIS A 38 9.64 4.62 -20.45
CA HIS A 38 10.44 5.73 -20.97
C HIS A 38 9.63 7.04 -20.90
N PRO A 39 10.27 8.23 -20.88
CA PRO A 39 9.61 9.50 -20.56
C PRO A 39 8.40 9.88 -21.44
N GLU A 40 8.39 9.44 -22.70
CA GLU A 40 7.29 9.71 -23.65
C GLU A 40 6.08 8.77 -23.49
N SER A 41 6.24 7.67 -22.74
CA SER A 41 5.18 6.71 -22.51
C SER A 41 4.24 7.16 -21.39
N GLN A 42 2.95 6.89 -21.59
CA GLN A 42 1.92 7.03 -20.56
C GLN A 42 1.29 5.67 -20.21
N SER A 43 1.82 4.57 -20.77
CA SER A 43 1.25 3.25 -20.56
C SER A 43 1.46 2.79 -19.12
N ARG A 44 0.39 2.44 -18.41
CA ARG A 44 0.43 1.87 -17.06
C ARG A 44 0.57 0.34 -17.04
N SER A 45 0.30 -0.31 -18.17
CA SER A 45 0.37 -1.78 -18.28
C SER A 45 1.71 -2.41 -17.85
N PRO A 46 2.90 -1.85 -18.16
CA PRO A 46 4.14 -2.45 -17.67
C PRO A 46 4.21 -2.48 -16.13
N LEU A 47 3.70 -1.45 -15.45
CA LEU A 47 3.68 -1.40 -13.98
C LEU A 47 2.75 -2.46 -13.39
N TRP A 48 1.56 -2.63 -13.97
CA TRP A 48 0.60 -3.64 -13.51
C TRP A 48 1.15 -5.06 -13.65
N ASN A 49 1.87 -5.32 -14.73
CA ASN A 49 2.53 -6.62 -14.92
C ASN A 49 3.65 -6.81 -13.88
N LEU A 50 4.49 -5.78 -13.67
CA LEU A 50 5.57 -5.83 -12.67
C LEU A 50 5.07 -5.99 -11.24
N ILE A 51 3.88 -5.47 -10.90
CA ILE A 51 3.26 -5.66 -9.58
C ILE A 51 2.76 -7.09 -9.43
N ARG A 52 1.99 -7.57 -10.42
CA ARG A 52 1.36 -8.90 -10.39
C ARG A 52 2.39 -10.02 -10.38
N ASP A 53 3.37 -9.94 -11.28
CA ASP A 53 4.42 -10.94 -11.49
C ASP A 53 5.75 -10.46 -10.90
N ASN A 54 5.74 -10.08 -9.61
CA ASN A 54 6.88 -9.43 -8.98
C ASN A 54 7.97 -10.40 -8.49
N ALA A 55 9.21 -9.89 -8.46
CA ALA A 55 10.38 -10.67 -8.05
C ALA A 55 10.36 -11.10 -6.57
N ALA A 56 9.80 -10.29 -5.66
CA ALA A 56 9.76 -10.61 -4.23
C ALA A 56 8.91 -11.86 -3.94
N MET A 57 7.68 -11.91 -4.46
CA MET A 57 6.78 -13.07 -4.36
C MET A 57 7.40 -14.30 -5.02
N ALA A 58 7.99 -14.14 -6.22
CA ALA A 58 8.66 -15.23 -6.91
C ALA A 58 9.87 -15.78 -6.12
N TYR A 59 10.63 -14.90 -5.47
CA TYR A 59 11.81 -15.28 -4.68
C TYR A 59 11.42 -16.08 -3.44
N VAL A 60 10.49 -15.59 -2.61
CA VAL A 60 10.06 -16.29 -1.39
C VAL A 60 9.38 -17.62 -1.71
N LYS A 61 8.62 -17.69 -2.81
CA LYS A 61 7.99 -18.94 -3.27
C LYS A 61 9.03 -20.01 -3.61
N LYS A 62 10.15 -19.63 -4.25
CA LYS A 62 11.28 -20.54 -4.51
C LYS A 62 11.95 -21.04 -3.23
N GLN A 63 11.89 -20.26 -2.15
CA GLN A 63 12.39 -20.64 -0.82
C GLN A 63 11.37 -21.47 -0.01
N GLY A 64 10.24 -21.85 -0.61
CA GLY A 64 9.22 -22.69 0.03
C GLY A 64 8.25 -21.94 0.94
N TYR A 65 8.18 -20.61 0.84
CA TYR A 65 7.19 -19.81 1.59
C TYR A 65 5.81 -19.90 0.93
N GLU A 66 4.77 -20.04 1.75
CA GLU A 66 3.39 -19.79 1.34
C GLU A 66 3.21 -18.28 1.14
N THR A 67 2.74 -17.87 -0.03
CA THR A 67 2.42 -16.47 -0.31
C THR A 67 0.97 -16.16 0.03
N VAL A 68 0.74 -15.08 0.78
CA VAL A 68 -0.59 -14.62 1.18
C VAL A 68 -0.78 -13.18 0.73
N ALA A 69 -1.91 -12.90 0.09
CA ALA A 69 -2.28 -11.55 -0.34
C ALA A 69 -3.73 -11.22 0.02
N PHE A 70 -4.02 -9.93 0.11
CA PHE A 70 -5.36 -9.42 0.40
C PHE A 70 -5.92 -8.67 -0.80
N ALA A 71 -7.23 -8.76 -0.98
CA ALA A 71 -7.94 -7.91 -1.93
C ALA A 71 -7.75 -6.43 -1.57
N THR A 72 -7.53 -5.63 -2.59
CA THR A 72 -7.35 -4.17 -2.55
C THR A 72 -8.57 -3.45 -3.10
N GLY A 73 -9.33 -4.09 -4.00
CA GLY A 73 -10.40 -3.51 -4.81
C GLY A 73 -9.91 -2.64 -5.94
N PHE A 74 -8.62 -2.69 -6.23
CA PHE A 74 -8.02 -2.07 -7.39
C PHE A 74 -7.43 -3.18 -8.24
N PRO A 75 -8.10 -3.58 -9.35
CA PRO A 75 -7.72 -4.75 -10.14
C PRO A 75 -6.24 -4.78 -10.57
N TRP A 76 -5.62 -3.61 -10.74
CA TRP A 76 -4.22 -3.49 -11.14
C TRP A 76 -3.20 -3.76 -10.00
N SER A 77 -3.63 -3.74 -8.74
CA SER A 77 -2.79 -4.06 -7.57
C SER A 77 -3.16 -5.36 -6.86
N GLU A 78 -4.10 -6.13 -7.41
CA GLU A 78 -4.43 -7.44 -6.85
C GLU A 78 -3.30 -8.44 -7.11
N LEU A 79 -2.83 -9.09 -6.04
CA LEU A 79 -1.89 -10.21 -6.11
C LEU A 79 -2.65 -11.53 -5.97
N ASP A 80 -3.65 -11.72 -6.84
CA ASP A 80 -4.54 -12.89 -6.86
C ASP A 80 -3.84 -14.21 -7.26
N GLY A 81 -2.61 -14.13 -7.76
CA GLY A 81 -1.72 -15.27 -7.98
C GLY A 81 -1.00 -15.81 -6.73
N ALA A 82 -1.22 -15.20 -5.55
CA ALA A 82 -0.71 -15.72 -4.28
C ALA A 82 -1.33 -17.09 -3.94
N ASP A 83 -0.63 -17.91 -3.15
CA ASP A 83 -1.11 -19.25 -2.76
C ASP A 83 -2.40 -19.17 -1.91
N LEU A 84 -2.54 -18.09 -1.12
CA LEU A 84 -3.76 -17.74 -0.41
C LEU A 84 -4.14 -16.28 -0.69
N TYR A 85 -5.22 -16.07 -1.42
CA TYR A 85 -5.80 -14.75 -1.67
C TYR A 85 -7.04 -14.53 -0.80
N LEU A 86 -7.01 -13.50 0.04
CA LEU A 86 -8.02 -13.21 1.06
C LEU A 86 -8.86 -11.99 0.66
N ALA A 87 -10.16 -12.17 0.53
CA ALA A 87 -11.12 -11.11 0.22
C ALA A 87 -12.35 -11.20 1.13
N PRO A 88 -13.06 -10.08 1.38
CA PRO A 88 -14.38 -10.14 2.01
C PRO A 88 -15.31 -11.12 1.29
N ASP A 89 -16.15 -11.83 2.04
CA ASP A 89 -17.13 -12.77 1.49
C ASP A 89 -18.09 -12.01 0.55
N PRO A 90 -18.16 -12.38 -0.75
CA PRO A 90 -19.05 -11.74 -1.71
C PRO A 90 -20.51 -11.72 -1.22
N LEU A 91 -20.95 -12.77 -0.51
CA LEU A 91 -22.31 -12.92 -0.03
C LEU A 91 -22.62 -12.08 1.21
N ARG A 92 -21.61 -11.68 1.98
CA ARG A 92 -21.78 -10.81 3.17
C ARG A 92 -21.60 -9.33 2.85
N GLY A 93 -20.88 -9.01 1.79
CA GLY A 93 -20.57 -7.64 1.39
C GLY A 93 -21.49 -7.03 0.34
N GLY A 94 -22.46 -7.79 -0.19
CA GLY A 94 -23.37 -7.31 -1.24
C GLY A 94 -22.75 -7.42 -2.64
N LEU A 95 -22.84 -6.35 -3.45
CA LEU A 95 -22.48 -6.35 -4.88
C LEU A 95 -20.96 -6.37 -5.10
N THR A 96 -20.44 -7.34 -5.83
CA THR A 96 -19.02 -7.48 -6.23
C THR A 96 -18.51 -6.21 -6.95
N GLU A 97 -17.18 -6.04 -7.10
CA GLU A 97 -16.62 -4.89 -7.84
C GLU A 97 -17.14 -4.80 -9.28
N PHE A 98 -17.33 -5.95 -9.92
CA PHE A 98 -17.96 -6.02 -11.23
C PHE A 98 -19.43 -5.57 -11.20
N GLU A 99 -20.19 -5.98 -10.18
CA GLU A 99 -21.59 -5.57 -10.02
C GLU A 99 -21.71 -4.09 -9.63
N SER A 100 -20.81 -3.55 -8.80
CA SER A 100 -20.73 -2.12 -8.49
C SER A 100 -20.46 -1.29 -9.75
N LEU A 101 -19.47 -1.69 -10.55
CA LEU A 101 -19.15 -1.04 -11.82
C LEU A 101 -20.30 -1.19 -12.84
N ALA A 102 -20.97 -2.34 -12.86
CA ALA A 102 -22.16 -2.55 -13.70
C ALA A 102 -23.30 -1.64 -13.25
N LEU A 103 -23.51 -1.42 -11.95
CA LEU A 103 -24.52 -0.49 -11.45
C LEU A 103 -24.19 0.97 -11.79
N GLU A 104 -22.93 1.39 -11.65
CA GLU A 104 -22.45 2.71 -12.06
C GLU A 104 -22.64 2.99 -13.56
N THR A 105 -22.58 1.95 -14.39
CA THR A 105 -22.59 2.09 -15.85
C THR A 105 -23.94 1.78 -16.52
N THR A 106 -24.92 1.23 -15.80
CA THR A 106 -26.21 0.77 -16.36
C THR A 106 -27.42 1.66 -15.98
N ALA A 107 -28.63 1.21 -16.36
CA ALA A 107 -29.92 1.86 -16.14
C ALA A 107 -30.28 2.11 -14.65
N PHE A 108 -29.46 1.62 -13.71
CA PHE A 108 -29.57 1.92 -12.29
C PHE A 108 -29.16 3.35 -11.91
N ARG A 109 -28.47 4.09 -12.78
CA ARG A 109 -28.30 5.55 -12.64
C ARG A 109 -29.63 6.31 -12.53
N ALA A 110 -30.68 5.85 -13.21
CA ALA A 110 -32.01 6.44 -13.07
C ALA A 110 -32.61 6.19 -11.67
N ALA A 111 -32.23 5.11 -10.98
CA ALA A 111 -32.63 4.84 -9.60
C ALA A 111 -31.78 5.64 -8.59
N GLU A 112 -30.54 6.01 -8.94
CA GLU A 112 -29.73 6.98 -8.19
C GLU A 112 -30.30 8.40 -8.31
N ASP A 113 -30.68 8.83 -9.52
CA ASP A 113 -31.33 10.13 -9.78
C ASP A 113 -32.68 10.28 -9.04
N GLU A 114 -33.42 9.17 -8.88
CA GLU A 114 -34.68 9.10 -8.11
C GLU A 114 -34.45 8.86 -6.60
N GLY A 115 -33.20 8.80 -6.12
CA GLY A 115 -32.84 8.63 -4.72
C GLY A 115 -33.11 7.24 -4.13
N LEU A 116 -33.36 6.24 -4.96
CA LEU A 116 -33.65 4.85 -4.59
C LEU A 116 -32.36 4.02 -4.35
N LEU A 117 -31.21 4.48 -4.86
CA LEU A 117 -29.89 3.90 -4.67
C LEU A 117 -28.85 5.01 -4.43
N ASN A 118 -27.85 4.74 -3.59
CA ASN A 118 -26.72 5.66 -3.37
C ASN A 118 -25.41 4.89 -3.63
N VAL A 119 -24.84 5.09 -4.82
CA VAL A 119 -23.68 4.32 -5.29
C VAL A 119 -22.41 4.68 -4.53
N GLU A 120 -22.25 5.95 -4.17
CA GLU A 120 -21.15 6.41 -3.31
C GLU A 120 -21.15 5.73 -1.94
N ALA A 121 -22.33 5.65 -1.30
CA ALA A 121 -22.47 4.98 -0.02
C ALA A 121 -22.13 3.48 -0.11
N ILE A 122 -22.44 2.83 -1.25
CA ILE A 122 -22.03 1.44 -1.52
C ILE A 122 -20.51 1.36 -1.64
N ALA A 123 -19.88 2.21 -2.45
CA ALA A 123 -18.42 2.25 -2.61
C ALA A 123 -17.70 2.52 -1.28
N PHE A 124 -18.20 3.45 -0.46
CA PHE A 124 -17.65 3.76 0.87
C PHE A 124 -17.80 2.58 1.84
N ASN A 125 -18.93 1.86 1.79
CA ASN A 125 -19.11 0.65 2.57
C ASN A 125 -18.17 -0.47 2.13
N ARG A 126 -17.96 -0.66 0.83
CA ARG A 126 -17.01 -1.64 0.28
C ARG A 126 -15.57 -1.33 0.69
N PHE A 127 -15.16 -0.07 0.62
CA PHE A 127 -13.85 0.36 1.12
C PHE A 127 -13.70 0.01 2.60
N ARG A 128 -14.68 0.37 3.45
CA ARG A 128 -14.65 0.06 4.88
C ARG A 128 -14.58 -1.44 5.16
N GLU A 129 -15.43 -2.22 4.49
CA GLU A 129 -15.51 -3.66 4.65
C GLU A 129 -14.17 -4.32 4.32
N ARG A 130 -13.57 -3.98 3.18
CA ARG A 130 -12.28 -4.52 2.76
C ARG A 130 -11.15 -4.14 3.72
N THR A 131 -11.08 -2.88 4.12
CA THR A 131 -10.09 -2.44 5.11
C THR A 131 -10.26 -3.20 6.42
N ARG A 132 -11.49 -3.32 6.96
CA ARG A 132 -11.76 -4.07 8.19
C ARG A 132 -11.41 -5.53 8.06
N PHE A 133 -11.81 -6.17 6.96
CA PHE A 133 -11.48 -7.56 6.68
C PHE A 133 -9.97 -7.81 6.74
N ALA A 134 -9.16 -6.96 6.09
CA ALA A 134 -7.71 -7.10 6.14
C ALA A 134 -7.15 -6.89 7.56
N LEU A 135 -7.56 -5.81 8.25
CA LEU A 135 -7.10 -5.49 9.60
C LEU A 135 -7.48 -6.55 10.64
N ASP A 136 -8.68 -7.14 10.53
CA ASP A 136 -9.18 -8.14 11.47
C ASP A 136 -8.59 -9.53 11.19
N THR A 137 -8.24 -9.83 9.94
CA THR A 137 -7.69 -11.14 9.53
C THR A 137 -6.18 -11.23 9.74
N LEU A 138 -5.44 -10.13 9.57
CA LEU A 138 -3.98 -10.10 9.66
C LEU A 138 -3.40 -10.76 10.92
N PRO A 139 -3.87 -10.47 12.15
CA PRO A 139 -3.35 -11.10 13.37
C PRO A 139 -3.50 -12.63 13.39
N ALA A 140 -4.59 -13.15 12.80
CA ALA A 140 -4.86 -14.58 12.79
C ALA A 140 -3.84 -15.37 11.94
N LEU A 141 -3.21 -14.71 10.96
CA LEU A 141 -2.21 -15.35 10.10
C LEU A 141 -0.91 -15.71 10.86
N ALA A 142 -0.64 -15.10 12.01
CA ALA A 142 0.50 -15.45 12.86
C ALA A 142 0.46 -16.91 13.33
N LYS A 143 -0.74 -17.49 13.47
CA LYS A 143 -0.95 -18.87 13.91
C LYS A 143 -0.93 -19.90 12.79
N ARG A 144 -0.74 -19.47 11.53
CA ARG A 144 -0.66 -20.42 10.42
C ARG A 144 0.69 -21.13 10.48
N ASP A 145 0.68 -22.43 10.23
CA ASP A 145 1.91 -23.22 10.19
C ASP A 145 2.79 -22.89 8.98
N GLY A 146 4.09 -23.17 9.09
CA GLY A 146 5.06 -23.06 8.01
C GLY A 146 5.48 -21.61 7.66
N PRO A 147 6.57 -21.46 6.87
CA PRO A 147 7.05 -20.16 6.43
C PRO A 147 6.02 -19.50 5.52
N LYS A 148 5.76 -18.21 5.75
CA LYS A 148 4.78 -17.45 4.99
C LYS A 148 5.26 -16.03 4.70
N PHE A 149 4.91 -15.53 3.53
CA PHE A 149 5.13 -14.17 3.12
C PHE A 149 3.77 -13.51 2.92
N ILE A 150 3.43 -12.54 3.76
CA ILE A 150 2.12 -11.89 3.77
C ILE A 150 2.28 -10.47 3.21
N PHE A 151 1.64 -10.19 2.09
CA PHE A 151 1.56 -8.86 1.51
C PHE A 151 0.14 -8.30 1.68
N ALA A 152 0.00 -7.25 2.49
CA ALA A 152 -1.27 -6.57 2.71
C ALA A 152 -1.17 -5.11 2.28
N HIS A 153 -1.72 -4.79 1.11
CA HIS A 153 -1.81 -3.42 0.63
C HIS A 153 -3.06 -2.75 1.22
N ILE A 154 -2.88 -2.06 2.34
CA ILE A 154 -3.93 -1.35 3.07
C ILE A 154 -4.05 0.07 2.50
N LEU A 155 -5.24 0.43 2.03
CA LEU A 155 -5.48 1.73 1.37
C LEU A 155 -5.50 2.93 2.32
N LEU A 156 -5.53 2.72 3.63
CA LEU A 156 -5.46 3.83 4.57
C LEU A 156 -4.08 4.51 4.52
N PRO A 157 -4.01 5.83 4.59
CA PRO A 157 -5.10 6.80 4.82
C PRO A 157 -5.68 7.44 3.54
N HIS A 158 -5.55 6.83 2.37
CA HIS A 158 -6.09 7.37 1.11
C HIS A 158 -7.61 7.62 1.23
N PRO A 159 -8.15 8.70 0.64
CA PRO A 159 -9.59 8.91 0.60
C PRO A 159 -10.29 7.87 -0.28
N PRO A 160 -11.62 7.72 -0.18
CA PRO A 160 -12.55 8.51 0.63
C PRO A 160 -12.29 8.36 2.13
N PHE A 161 -12.46 9.44 2.90
CA PHE A 161 -12.23 9.41 4.34
C PHE A 161 -13.45 8.83 5.07
N VAL A 162 -13.45 7.52 5.23
CA VAL A 162 -14.64 6.74 5.66
C VAL A 162 -14.58 6.23 7.10
N PHE A 163 -13.46 6.45 7.80
CA PHE A 163 -13.26 6.06 9.19
C PHE A 163 -13.00 7.28 10.07
N ALA A 164 -13.75 7.40 11.16
CA ALA A 164 -13.44 8.31 12.25
C ALA A 164 -12.19 7.83 13.01
N GLU A 165 -11.63 8.68 13.89
CA GLU A 165 -10.44 8.34 14.69
C GLU A 165 -10.61 7.07 15.52
N ASP A 166 -11.83 6.82 16.01
CA ASP A 166 -12.17 5.64 16.79
C ASP A 166 -12.48 4.40 15.93
N GLY A 167 -12.46 4.55 14.60
CA GLY A 167 -12.80 3.53 13.61
C GLY A 167 -14.30 3.35 13.36
N SER A 168 -15.16 4.19 13.96
CA SER A 168 -16.56 4.30 13.57
C SER A 168 -16.69 4.92 12.17
N ARG A 169 -17.91 4.92 11.61
CA ARG A 169 -18.15 5.43 10.27
C ARG A 169 -17.97 6.95 10.26
N ALA A 170 -17.10 7.45 9.40
CA ALA A 170 -17.10 8.85 9.00
C ALA A 170 -17.89 9.00 7.69
N ASP A 171 -18.51 10.17 7.53
CA ASP A 171 -19.16 10.55 6.28
C ASP A 171 -18.12 11.14 5.32
N ALA A 172 -17.83 10.45 4.23
CA ALA A 172 -16.76 10.89 3.33
C ALA A 172 -17.12 12.20 2.60
N VAL A 173 -18.41 12.46 2.36
CA VAL A 173 -18.85 13.68 1.66
C VAL A 173 -18.66 14.93 2.52
N SER A 174 -18.55 14.80 3.85
CA SER A 174 -18.29 15.96 4.73
C SER A 174 -16.89 16.55 4.56
N PHE A 175 -15.99 15.86 3.84
CA PHE A 175 -14.64 16.32 3.52
C PHE A 175 -14.53 16.90 2.11
N LEU A 176 -15.64 17.02 1.38
CA LEU A 176 -15.70 17.62 0.06
C LEU A 176 -16.33 19.01 0.16
N ASN A 177 -15.87 19.92 -0.70
CA ASN A 177 -16.52 21.21 -0.89
C ASN A 177 -17.75 21.09 -1.80
N GLU A 178 -18.42 22.20 -2.09
CA GLU A 178 -19.62 22.25 -2.96
C GLU A 178 -19.38 21.78 -4.42
N ASP A 179 -18.12 21.65 -4.85
CA ASP A 179 -17.73 21.15 -6.18
C ASP A 179 -17.24 19.69 -6.15
N ASP A 180 -17.51 18.95 -5.07
CA ASP A 180 -17.06 17.57 -4.81
C ASP A 180 -15.53 17.42 -4.82
N LYS A 181 -14.80 18.44 -4.35
CA LYS A 181 -13.34 18.46 -4.30
C LYS A 181 -12.82 18.62 -2.87
N TYR A 182 -11.69 17.98 -2.60
CA TYR A 182 -10.92 18.21 -1.40
C TYR A 182 -10.19 19.57 -1.48
N THR A 183 -10.46 20.50 -0.55
CA THR A 183 -9.51 21.59 -0.29
C THR A 183 -8.34 21.08 0.53
N ALA A 184 -7.28 21.88 0.65
CA ALA A 184 -6.14 21.54 1.50
C ALA A 184 -6.55 21.32 2.97
N ARG A 185 -7.58 22.02 3.45
CA ARG A 185 -8.07 21.89 4.82
C ARG A 185 -8.83 20.58 5.03
N GLU A 186 -9.88 20.33 4.25
CA GLU A 186 -10.67 19.10 4.45
C GLU A 186 -9.84 17.85 4.18
N PHE A 187 -8.93 17.89 3.19
CA PHE A 187 -7.98 16.80 2.96
C PHE A 187 -7.13 16.52 4.19
N SER A 188 -6.55 17.57 4.79
CA SER A 188 -5.70 17.43 5.97
C SER A 188 -6.47 16.90 7.17
N GLU A 189 -7.70 17.37 7.39
CA GLU A 189 -8.56 16.93 8.49
C GLU A 189 -8.94 15.45 8.33
N GLY A 190 -9.44 15.05 7.16
CA GLY A 190 -9.81 13.67 6.88
C GLY A 190 -8.62 12.71 6.87
N TYR A 191 -7.47 13.14 6.35
CA TYR A 191 -6.23 12.37 6.37
C TYR A 191 -5.75 12.12 7.80
N ALA A 192 -5.69 13.15 8.64
CA ALA A 192 -5.26 13.03 10.04
C ALA A 192 -6.18 12.10 10.84
N MET A 193 -7.49 12.19 10.59
CA MET A 193 -8.49 11.33 11.21
C MET A 193 -8.25 9.84 10.88
N GLN A 194 -8.08 9.48 9.60
CA GLN A 194 -7.81 8.10 9.20
C GLN A 194 -6.43 7.60 9.65
N VAL A 195 -5.42 8.46 9.67
CA VAL A 195 -4.08 8.11 10.22
C VAL A 195 -4.19 7.75 11.70
N THR A 196 -4.98 8.48 12.47
CA THR A 196 -5.19 8.18 13.90
C THR A 196 -5.80 6.80 14.09
N PHE A 197 -6.82 6.46 13.30
CA PHE A 197 -7.41 5.12 13.29
C PHE A 197 -6.39 4.04 12.86
N ALA A 198 -5.69 4.25 11.75
CA ALA A 198 -4.71 3.31 11.20
C ALA A 198 -3.58 3.04 12.20
N ASN A 199 -3.03 4.06 12.84
CA ASN A 199 -1.97 3.92 13.85
C ASN A 199 -2.41 3.03 15.01
N ARG A 200 -3.65 3.18 15.49
CA ARG A 200 -4.19 2.35 16.56
C ARG A 200 -4.31 0.90 16.14
N GLU A 201 -4.95 0.63 15.00
CA GLU A 201 -5.17 -0.74 14.52
C GLU A 201 -3.86 -1.44 14.17
N ILE A 202 -2.97 -0.80 13.41
CA ILE A 202 -1.67 -1.39 13.04
C ILE A 202 -0.83 -1.67 14.28
N THR A 203 -0.79 -0.77 15.26
CA THR A 203 -0.07 -1.01 16.53
C THR A 203 -0.64 -2.22 17.27
N ARG A 204 -1.97 -2.36 17.33
CA ARG A 204 -2.62 -3.52 17.94
C ARG A 204 -2.26 -4.81 17.20
N ILE A 205 -2.42 -4.82 15.87
CA ILE A 205 -2.15 -5.97 15.00
C ILE A 205 -0.70 -6.43 15.14
N VAL A 206 0.26 -5.51 15.07
CA VAL A 206 1.69 -5.82 15.20
C VAL A 206 2.02 -6.42 16.56
N LYS A 207 1.45 -5.90 17.65
CA LYS A 207 1.62 -6.49 18.99
C LYS A 207 1.09 -7.92 19.05
N GLU A 208 -0.08 -8.17 18.46
CA GLU A 208 -0.67 -9.50 18.39
C GLU A 208 0.16 -10.46 17.55
N ILE A 209 0.66 -10.03 16.38
CA ILE A 209 1.54 -10.84 15.53
C ILE A 209 2.82 -11.20 16.28
N ILE A 210 3.51 -10.23 16.88
CA ILE A 210 4.75 -10.48 17.62
C ILE A 210 4.51 -11.43 18.81
N ALA A 211 3.39 -11.28 19.52
CA ALA A 211 3.10 -12.09 20.71
C ALA A 211 2.66 -13.53 20.38
N ASN A 212 2.11 -13.77 19.19
CA ASN A 212 1.52 -15.06 18.82
C ASN A 212 2.33 -15.85 17.78
N SER A 213 3.40 -15.29 17.23
CA SER A 213 4.30 -16.01 16.33
C SER A 213 5.33 -16.83 17.11
N GLU A 214 5.40 -18.14 16.86
CA GLU A 214 6.38 -19.03 17.48
C GLU A 214 7.82 -18.67 17.09
N THR A 215 8.02 -18.37 15.81
CA THR A 215 9.28 -17.82 15.28
C THR A 215 9.16 -16.31 15.20
N PRO A 216 10.10 -15.52 15.77
CA PRO A 216 10.09 -14.07 15.66
C PRO A 216 9.95 -13.63 14.19
N PRO A 217 8.87 -12.90 13.83
CA PRO A 217 8.59 -12.57 12.44
C PRO A 217 9.45 -11.39 11.97
N VAL A 218 9.68 -11.29 10.67
CA VAL A 218 10.09 -10.03 10.02
C VAL A 218 8.82 -9.23 9.72
N ILE A 219 8.74 -7.98 10.18
CA ILE A 219 7.59 -7.11 9.91
C ILE A 219 8.08 -5.81 9.28
N ILE A 220 7.47 -5.43 8.16
CA ILE A 220 7.72 -4.17 7.47
C ILE A 220 6.40 -3.38 7.45
N ILE A 221 6.43 -2.13 7.88
CA ILE A 221 5.33 -1.18 7.72
C ILE A 221 5.86 -0.02 6.87
N GLN A 222 5.35 0.09 5.65
CA GLN A 222 5.90 0.96 4.63
C GLN A 222 4.78 1.69 3.89
N GLY A 223 4.85 3.01 3.83
CA GLY A 223 4.01 3.81 2.93
C GLY A 223 4.50 3.69 1.49
N ASP A 224 3.59 3.68 0.53
CA ASP A 224 3.90 3.70 -0.90
C ASP A 224 4.34 5.10 -1.36
N HIS A 225 3.70 6.16 -0.87
CA HIS A 225 4.10 7.56 -1.05
C HIS A 225 3.41 8.48 -0.03
N GLY A 226 3.80 9.76 -0.02
CA GLY A 226 3.15 10.80 0.77
C GLY A 226 1.92 11.42 0.06
N PRO A 227 1.06 12.17 0.78
CA PRO A 227 -0.22 12.63 0.24
C PRO A 227 -0.08 13.60 -0.95
N TRP A 228 -0.99 13.50 -1.93
CA TRP A 228 -0.85 14.22 -3.21
C TRP A 228 -1.04 15.74 -3.12
N LEU A 229 -1.82 16.23 -2.16
CA LEU A 229 -2.00 17.66 -1.87
C LEU A 229 -0.84 18.20 -1.00
N GLN A 230 0.40 17.89 -1.36
CA GLN A 230 1.62 18.36 -0.70
C GLN A 230 2.71 18.73 -1.72
N THR A 231 3.79 19.34 -1.24
CA THR A 231 4.98 19.62 -2.06
C THR A 231 5.62 18.35 -2.59
N LYS A 232 6.46 18.48 -3.64
CA LYS A 232 7.14 17.34 -4.28
C LYS A 232 7.88 16.47 -3.26
N GLU A 233 8.58 17.09 -2.31
CA GLU A 233 9.37 16.42 -1.28
C GLU A 233 8.48 15.65 -0.30
N ARG A 234 7.38 16.29 0.14
CA ARG A 234 6.43 15.67 1.07
C ARG A 234 5.65 14.53 0.45
N ARG A 235 5.50 14.50 -0.87
CA ARG A 235 4.94 13.36 -1.60
C ARG A 235 5.85 12.13 -1.62
N LEU A 236 7.12 12.25 -1.24
CA LEU A 236 8.02 11.12 -1.05
C LEU A 236 8.18 10.74 0.43
N SER A 237 7.72 11.57 1.37
CA SER A 237 7.81 11.28 2.81
C SER A 237 6.83 10.16 3.18
N ILE A 238 7.37 9.06 3.73
CA ILE A 238 6.61 7.88 4.13
C ILE A 238 6.99 7.43 5.53
N LEU A 239 6.08 6.72 6.20
CA LEU A 239 6.47 5.83 7.28
C LEU A 239 7.21 4.65 6.67
N ASN A 240 8.41 4.35 7.19
CA ASN A 240 9.15 3.16 6.80
C ASN A 240 9.79 2.55 8.06
N ALA A 241 9.20 1.46 8.54
CA ALA A 241 9.53 0.86 9.83
C ALA A 241 9.72 -0.64 9.71
N TYR A 242 10.77 -1.15 10.35
CA TYR A 242 11.22 -2.53 10.22
C TYR A 242 11.41 -3.18 11.58
N TYR A 243 10.77 -4.32 11.80
CA TYR A 243 11.08 -5.23 12.89
C TYR A 243 11.87 -6.40 12.32
N LEU A 244 13.18 -6.40 12.60
CA LEU A 244 14.15 -7.36 12.08
C LEU A 244 14.80 -8.12 13.24
N PRO A 245 14.26 -9.28 13.67
CA PRO A 245 14.84 -10.07 14.74
C PRO A 245 16.32 -10.38 14.50
N GLY A 246 17.18 -10.01 15.45
CA GLY A 246 18.63 -10.22 15.38
C GLY A 246 19.42 -9.21 14.53
N HIS A 247 18.75 -8.28 13.84
CA HIS A 247 19.38 -7.38 12.87
C HIS A 247 18.86 -5.93 12.98
N ALA A 248 18.78 -5.42 14.22
CA ALA A 248 18.22 -4.08 14.44
C ALA A 248 19.03 -2.97 13.73
N ASP A 249 20.35 -3.09 13.68
CA ASP A 249 21.23 -2.06 13.12
C ASP A 249 21.37 -2.14 11.58
N ALA A 250 20.61 -3.01 10.91
CA ALA A 250 20.74 -3.22 9.46
C ALA A 250 20.07 -2.12 8.61
N ILE A 251 19.27 -1.24 9.23
CA ILE A 251 18.49 -0.23 8.55
C ILE A 251 19.11 1.15 8.73
N SER A 252 19.48 1.79 7.61
CA SER A 252 19.91 3.18 7.61
C SER A 252 18.71 4.12 7.81
N GLU A 253 18.97 5.33 8.31
CA GLU A 253 17.92 6.34 8.52
C GLU A 253 17.32 6.85 7.20
N THR A 254 18.03 6.68 6.08
CA THR A 254 17.65 7.17 4.75
C THR A 254 17.13 6.08 3.81
N ILE A 255 16.98 4.85 4.29
CA ILE A 255 16.62 3.71 3.44
C ILE A 255 15.35 3.99 2.64
N THR A 256 15.39 3.57 1.38
CA THR A 256 14.23 3.62 0.47
C THR A 256 13.69 2.21 0.18
N PRO A 257 12.38 2.09 -0.13
CA PRO A 257 11.70 0.82 -0.39
C PRO A 257 12.35 -0.13 -1.40
N VAL A 258 13.12 0.37 -2.37
CA VAL A 258 13.86 -0.46 -3.34
C VAL A 258 14.82 -1.44 -2.66
N ASN A 259 15.33 -1.07 -1.48
CA ASN A 259 16.26 -1.87 -0.68
C ASN A 259 15.58 -2.74 0.37
N THR A 260 14.27 -2.58 0.61
CA THR A 260 13.51 -3.31 1.65
C THR A 260 13.69 -4.82 1.53
N PHE A 261 13.34 -5.39 0.38
CA PHE A 261 13.45 -6.85 0.19
C PHE A 261 14.88 -7.30 -0.10
N ARG A 262 15.75 -6.43 -0.64
CA ARG A 262 17.18 -6.73 -0.82
C ARG A 262 17.81 -7.05 0.53
N ILE A 263 17.62 -6.19 1.52
CA ILE A 263 18.11 -6.39 2.89
C ILE A 263 17.48 -7.62 3.53
N VAL A 264 16.15 -7.76 3.49
CA VAL A 264 15.48 -8.89 4.14
C VAL A 264 15.93 -10.22 3.54
N PHE A 265 16.05 -10.31 2.22
CA PHE A 265 16.46 -11.55 1.58
C PHE A 265 17.95 -11.85 1.80
N ASP A 266 18.82 -10.84 1.77
CA ASP A 266 20.24 -11.02 2.08
C ASP A 266 20.46 -11.48 3.53
N LEU A 267 19.73 -10.91 4.49
CA LEU A 267 19.86 -11.25 5.91
C LEU A 267 19.27 -12.62 6.28
N TYR A 268 18.09 -12.94 5.74
CA TYR A 268 17.30 -14.07 6.25
C TYR A 268 17.19 -15.25 5.28
N LEU A 269 17.39 -15.04 3.98
CA LEU A 269 17.10 -16.02 2.93
C LEU A 269 18.31 -16.34 2.04
N GLY A 270 19.51 -15.89 2.41
CA GLY A 270 20.74 -16.14 1.64
C GLY A 270 20.77 -15.42 0.29
N GLY A 271 20.10 -14.27 0.19
CA GLY A 271 20.22 -13.37 -0.95
C GLY A 271 21.63 -12.78 -1.08
N GLU A 272 21.97 -12.37 -2.30
CA GLU A 272 23.19 -11.63 -2.61
C GLU A 272 22.84 -10.42 -3.49
N PHE A 273 21.76 -9.71 -3.11
CA PHE A 273 21.26 -8.57 -3.88
C PHE A 273 22.18 -7.35 -3.71
N GLY A 274 22.68 -7.09 -2.50
CA GLY A 274 23.39 -5.86 -2.19
C GLY A 274 22.49 -4.62 -2.29
N LEU A 275 22.99 -3.46 -1.88
CA LEU A 275 22.18 -2.23 -1.84
C LEU A 275 22.27 -1.44 -3.15
N LEU A 276 21.14 -0.86 -3.54
CA LEU A 276 21.07 0.22 -4.53
C LEU A 276 21.16 1.58 -3.82
N PRO A 277 21.51 2.68 -4.53
CA PRO A 277 21.44 4.02 -3.97
C PRO A 277 20.03 4.33 -3.45
N ASP A 278 19.91 5.01 -2.32
CA ASP A 278 18.64 5.46 -1.76
C ASP A 278 18.17 6.75 -2.43
N GLN A 279 17.27 6.65 -3.41
CA GLN A 279 16.82 7.76 -4.26
C GLN A 279 15.30 7.76 -4.43
N GLY A 280 14.73 8.97 -4.43
CA GLY A 280 13.32 9.21 -4.71
C GLY A 280 13.12 10.10 -5.94
N TYR A 281 12.10 9.78 -6.72
CA TYR A 281 11.80 10.46 -7.98
C TYR A 281 10.38 11.03 -7.99
N PHE A 282 10.29 12.28 -8.44
CA PHE A 282 9.04 12.91 -8.81
C PHE A 282 8.73 12.65 -10.29
N SER A 283 7.44 12.54 -10.65
CA SER A 283 7.01 12.58 -12.05
C SER A 283 5.70 13.37 -12.23
N PRO A 284 5.61 14.27 -13.23
CA PRO A 284 4.42 15.09 -13.47
C PRO A 284 3.26 14.28 -14.06
N VAL A 285 2.04 14.83 -13.98
CA VAL A 285 0.87 14.31 -14.73
C VAL A 285 0.82 15.04 -16.08
N PRO A 286 0.61 14.35 -17.22
CA PRO A 286 0.39 12.91 -17.38
C PRO A 286 1.68 12.07 -17.55
N ASN A 287 2.87 12.67 -17.57
CA ASN A 287 4.13 11.98 -17.91
C ASN A 287 4.72 11.22 -16.70
N GLN A 288 4.15 10.04 -16.40
CA GLN A 288 4.51 9.27 -15.21
C GLN A 288 5.94 8.71 -15.18
N TYR A 289 6.61 8.62 -16.33
CA TYR A 289 7.99 8.14 -16.48
C TYR A 289 9.03 9.25 -16.70
N ASP A 290 8.61 10.51 -16.70
CA ASP A 290 9.50 11.66 -16.75
C ASP A 290 10.03 11.93 -15.33
N PHE A 291 11.08 11.22 -14.95
CA PHE A 291 11.59 11.18 -13.59
C PHE A 291 12.55 12.34 -13.28
N GLU A 292 12.21 13.09 -12.24
CA GLU A 292 13.05 14.12 -11.64
C GLU A 292 13.56 13.64 -10.28
N LEU A 293 14.87 13.57 -10.10
CA LEU A 293 15.47 13.20 -8.82
C LEU A 293 15.14 14.25 -7.75
N VAL A 294 14.63 13.81 -6.60
CA VAL A 294 14.34 14.67 -5.45
C VAL A 294 15.40 14.45 -4.37
N SER A 295 16.11 15.52 -4.00
CA SER A 295 17.12 15.43 -2.95
C SER A 295 16.48 15.21 -1.57
N ASN A 296 16.99 14.22 -0.82
CA ASN A 296 16.63 14.07 0.58
C ASN A 296 17.22 15.23 1.39
N ARG A 297 16.35 16.06 1.98
CA ARG A 297 16.78 17.17 2.87
C ARG A 297 16.50 16.88 4.35
N CYS A 298 16.01 15.68 4.66
CA CYS A 298 15.76 15.29 6.04
C CYS A 298 17.07 15.24 6.83
N LYS A 299 17.00 15.66 8.09
CA LYS A 299 18.08 15.52 9.06
C LYS A 299 17.56 14.63 10.19
N PRO A 300 18.22 13.49 10.46
CA PRO A 300 17.87 12.63 11.58
C PRO A 300 17.92 13.40 12.89
N LYS A 301 17.09 13.01 13.86
CA LYS A 301 17.00 13.70 15.16
C LYS A 301 18.06 13.28 16.16
#